data_AF-A0A7K1LC25-F1
#
_entry.id   AF-A0A7K1LC25-F1
#
_cell.length_a   1.000
_cell.length_b   1.000
_cell.length_c   1.000
_cell.angle_alpha   90.00
_cell.angle_beta   90.00
_cell.angle_gamma   90.00
#
_symmetry.space_group_name_H-M   'P 1'
#
loop_
_entity.id
_entity.type
_entity.pdbx_description
1 polymer ?
#
loop_
_entity_poly.entity_id
_entity_poly.type
_entity_poly.pdbx_seq_one_letter_code
_entity_poly.pdbx_strand_id
1 'polypeptide(L)'
;MAHPSLVRPACVSLAVALLAAACGGDGSDKAEVYTPPPSPKATPTVAAPDPAAREGIEGARAALQTFLRGQAAGDAAVCRYVAPDSPFFKGPPIGGDCTIGVRNIPHLLRPQERQALRTVVVTGGRLKGEEAVIPFSALRWTAGSMEESTLQPRFTLRRDDENWQIYR
;
A
#
# COMPACT_ATOMS: atom_id res chain seq x y z
N MET A 1 34.69 40.38 -12.52
CA MET A 1 33.74 39.30 -12.87
C MET A 1 34.34 38.50 -14.00
N ALA A 2 34.83 37.29 -13.72
CA ALA A 2 35.17 36.29 -14.74
C ALA A 2 35.50 34.99 -14.01
N HIS A 3 34.66 33.97 -14.13
CA HIS A 3 35.12 32.59 -14.07
C HIS A 3 34.46 31.74 -15.17
N PRO A 4 35.27 30.90 -15.86
CA PRO A 4 34.95 30.27 -17.12
C PRO A 4 34.14 28.96 -17.01
N SER A 5 33.65 28.57 -18.19
CA SER A 5 32.78 27.46 -18.57
C SER A 5 33.24 26.03 -18.23
N LEU A 6 32.23 25.19 -17.96
CA LEU A 6 32.00 23.80 -18.41
C LEU A 6 33.19 22.96 -18.92
N VAL A 7 33.43 21.80 -18.27
CA VAL A 7 33.81 20.54 -18.95
C VAL A 7 33.21 19.33 -18.20
N ARG A 8 32.34 18.59 -18.89
CA ARG A 8 31.97 17.18 -18.59
C ARG A 8 33.12 16.27 -19.07
N PRO A 9 33.33 15.12 -18.40
CA PRO A 9 33.31 13.89 -19.20
C PRO A 9 32.62 12.71 -18.51
N ALA A 10 32.01 11.89 -19.36
CA ALA A 10 31.37 10.61 -19.08
C ALA A 10 32.38 9.45 -19.14
N CYS A 11 32.08 8.34 -18.44
CA CYS A 11 32.50 6.95 -18.73
C CYS A 11 31.63 6.06 -17.80
N VAL A 12 30.54 5.43 -18.24
CA VAL A 12 30.44 4.16 -19.02
C VAL A 12 31.34 3.05 -18.46
N SER A 13 30.72 2.02 -17.86
CA SER A 13 31.07 0.60 -18.02
C SER A 13 29.98 -0.29 -17.46
N LEU A 14 29.14 -0.79 -18.36
CA LEU A 14 28.16 -1.85 -18.16
C LEU A 14 28.92 -3.18 -18.35
N ALA A 15 29.02 -4.03 -17.33
CA ALA A 15 29.61 -5.36 -17.45
C ALA A 15 28.53 -6.42 -17.17
N VAL A 16 27.91 -6.92 -18.24
CA VAL A 16 27.05 -8.10 -18.25
C VAL A 16 27.94 -9.29 -18.64
N ALA A 17 28.23 -10.16 -17.69
CA ALA A 17 28.89 -11.43 -17.96
C ALA A 17 27.83 -12.52 -18.15
N LEU A 18 27.52 -12.83 -19.42
CA LEU A 18 26.80 -14.04 -19.83
C LEU A 18 27.83 -15.15 -20.02
N LEU A 19 27.88 -16.11 -19.09
CA LEU A 19 28.63 -17.35 -19.27
C LEU A 19 27.74 -18.34 -20.03
N ALA A 20 28.00 -18.47 -21.33
CA ALA A 20 27.53 -19.58 -22.14
C ALA A 20 28.43 -20.80 -21.88
N ALA A 21 27.93 -21.75 -21.09
CA ALA A 21 28.51 -23.09 -21.02
C ALA A 21 27.91 -23.94 -22.15
N ALA A 22 28.65 -24.05 -23.25
CA ALA A 22 28.43 -25.09 -24.25
C ALA A 22 29.13 -26.37 -23.76
N CYS A 23 28.35 -27.36 -23.32
CA CYS A 23 28.84 -28.70 -23.05
C CYS A 23 28.17 -29.64 -24.05
N GLY A 24 28.95 -30.05 -25.06
CA GLY A 24 28.63 -31.18 -25.90
C GLY A 24 28.94 -32.48 -25.15
N GLY A 25 27.99 -33.40 -25.17
CA GLY A 25 28.14 -34.74 -24.61
C GLY A 25 27.05 -35.63 -25.19
N ASP A 26 27.43 -36.37 -26.23
CA ASP A 26 26.65 -37.47 -26.80
C ASP A 26 26.69 -38.64 -25.80
N GLY A 27 25.53 -39.06 -25.32
CA GLY A 27 25.38 -40.06 -24.26
C GLY A 27 23.94 -40.54 -24.23
N SER A 28 23.69 -41.64 -24.93
CA SER A 28 22.41 -42.35 -24.95
C SER A 28 22.12 -42.92 -23.57
N ASP A 29 21.30 -42.26 -22.77
CA ASP A 29 20.66 -42.86 -21.61
C ASP A 29 19.24 -42.34 -21.44
N LYS A 30 18.35 -43.26 -21.08
CA LYS A 30 16.90 -43.14 -21.11
C LYS A 30 16.43 -41.87 -20.40
N ALA A 31 15.74 -41.00 -21.15
CA ALA A 31 15.07 -39.83 -20.61
C ALA A 31 13.91 -40.25 -19.68
N GLU A 32 14.21 -40.46 -18.40
CA GLU A 32 13.19 -40.27 -17.37
C GLU A 32 12.89 -38.77 -17.32
N VAL A 33 11.73 -38.40 -17.85
CA VAL A 33 11.17 -37.07 -17.73
C VAL A 33 10.99 -36.79 -16.25
N TYR A 34 11.80 -35.88 -15.69
CA TYR A 34 11.61 -35.38 -14.34
C TYR A 34 10.28 -34.60 -14.28
N THR A 35 9.24 -35.25 -13.77
CA THR A 35 8.02 -34.57 -13.33
C THR A 35 8.29 -33.97 -11.96
N PRO A 36 8.26 -32.62 -11.79
CA PRO A 36 8.32 -32.03 -10.47
C PRO A 36 7.17 -32.60 -9.61
N PRO A 37 7.39 -32.90 -8.33
CA PRO A 37 6.32 -33.37 -7.46
C PRO A 37 5.19 -32.34 -7.48
N PRO A 38 3.92 -32.77 -7.49
CA PRO A 38 2.79 -31.86 -7.47
C PRO A 38 2.98 -30.91 -6.29
N SER A 39 3.02 -29.60 -6.59
CA SER A 39 3.11 -28.58 -5.56
C SER A 39 2.03 -28.87 -4.51
N PRO A 40 2.36 -28.82 -3.21
CA PRO A 40 1.35 -29.03 -2.18
C PRO A 40 0.20 -28.06 -2.46
N LYS A 41 -0.99 -28.62 -2.74
CA LYS A 41 -2.21 -27.84 -2.89
C LYS A 41 -2.28 -26.92 -1.68
N ALA A 42 -2.25 -25.61 -1.91
CA ALA A 42 -2.40 -24.62 -0.86
C ALA A 42 -3.68 -24.98 -0.10
N THR A 43 -3.51 -25.46 1.13
CA THR A 43 -4.62 -25.62 2.07
C THR A 43 -5.31 -24.26 2.15
N PRO A 44 -6.64 -24.17 2.05
CA PRO A 44 -7.33 -22.90 2.22
C PRO A 44 -7.03 -22.41 3.64
N THR A 45 -6.09 -21.47 3.77
CA THR A 45 -5.90 -20.73 5.00
C THR A 45 -7.22 -20.05 5.28
N VAL A 46 -7.86 -20.37 6.41
CA VAL A 46 -9.02 -19.66 6.91
C VAL A 46 -8.69 -18.17 6.82
N ALA A 47 -9.42 -17.45 5.97
CA ALA A 47 -9.15 -16.04 5.74
C ALA A 47 -9.21 -15.32 7.10
N ALA A 48 -8.14 -14.58 7.41
CA ALA A 48 -8.12 -13.78 8.63
C ALA A 48 -9.35 -12.85 8.62
N PRO A 49 -10.03 -12.67 9.77
CA PRO A 49 -11.20 -11.83 9.85
C PRO A 49 -10.88 -10.41 9.40
N ASP A 50 -11.84 -9.80 8.71
CA ASP A 50 -11.69 -8.46 8.16
C ASP A 50 -11.28 -7.48 9.28
N PRO A 51 -10.20 -6.68 9.11
CA PRO A 51 -9.84 -5.68 10.11
C PRO A 51 -10.98 -4.72 10.43
N ALA A 52 -11.85 -4.40 9.47
CA ALA A 52 -12.99 -3.49 9.67
C ALA A 52 -14.16 -4.13 10.43
N ALA A 53 -14.26 -5.46 10.47
CA ALA A 53 -15.34 -6.15 11.18
C ALA A 53 -15.15 -6.13 12.71
N ARG A 54 -13.92 -5.89 13.19
CA ARG A 54 -13.61 -5.84 14.63
C ARG A 54 -14.47 -4.79 15.34
N GLU A 55 -14.85 -5.10 16.57
CA GLU A 55 -15.69 -4.21 17.36
C GLU A 55 -14.91 -3.00 17.91
N GLY A 56 -15.67 -1.94 18.23
CA GLY A 56 -15.16 -0.75 18.89
C GLY A 56 -14.09 0.02 18.10
N ILE A 57 -13.33 0.85 18.82
CA ILE A 57 -12.30 1.72 18.23
C ILE A 57 -11.17 0.93 17.55
N GLU A 58 -10.91 -0.30 17.98
CA GLU A 58 -9.86 -1.15 17.40
C GLU A 58 -10.17 -1.55 15.95
N GLY A 59 -11.43 -1.82 15.62
CA GLY A 59 -11.84 -2.05 14.24
C GLY A 59 -11.71 -0.81 13.36
N ALA A 60 -12.08 0.36 13.87
CA ALA A 60 -11.91 1.60 13.15
C ALA A 60 -10.42 1.91 12.87
N ARG A 61 -9.55 1.71 13.87
CA ARG A 61 -8.10 1.85 13.72
C ARG A 61 -7.55 0.87 12.68
N ALA A 62 -7.97 -0.39 12.74
CA ALA A 62 -7.52 -1.43 11.82
C ALA A 62 -7.98 -1.19 10.38
N ALA A 63 -9.24 -0.74 10.19
CA ALA A 63 -9.78 -0.34 8.89
C ALA A 63 -8.98 0.82 8.29
N LEU A 64 -8.81 1.91 9.06
CA LEU A 64 -8.05 3.07 8.61
C LEU A 64 -6.59 2.73 8.30
N GLN A 65 -5.94 1.94 9.14
CA GLN A 65 -4.56 1.50 8.92
C GLN A 65 -4.43 0.72 7.62
N THR A 66 -5.35 -0.22 7.37
CA THR A 66 -5.35 -1.02 6.14
C THR A 66 -5.58 -0.15 4.91
N PHE A 67 -6.53 0.79 4.99
CA PHE A 67 -6.81 1.74 3.92
C PHE A 67 -5.61 2.60 3.56
N LEU A 68 -4.96 3.23 4.54
CA LEU A 68 -3.80 4.09 4.32
C LEU A 68 -2.61 3.30 3.74
N ARG A 69 -2.38 2.06 4.20
CA ARG A 69 -1.32 1.20 3.63
C ARG A 69 -1.63 0.79 2.18
N GLY A 70 -2.89 0.46 1.89
CA GLY A 70 -3.31 0.12 0.53
C GLY A 70 -3.20 1.30 -0.43
N GLN A 71 -3.51 2.52 0.02
CA GLN A 71 -3.24 3.74 -0.74
C GLN A 71 -1.76 3.87 -1.14
N ALA A 72 -0.84 3.59 -0.22
CA ALA A 72 0.59 3.64 -0.51
C ALA A 72 1.05 2.61 -1.55
N ALA A 73 0.25 1.56 -1.75
CA ALA A 73 0.47 0.49 -2.72
C ALA A 73 -0.32 0.68 -4.04
N GLY A 74 -1.26 1.62 -4.08
CA GLY A 74 -2.18 1.77 -5.22
C GLY A 74 -3.25 0.68 -5.28
N ASP A 75 -3.53 0.01 -4.17
CA ASP A 75 -4.46 -1.12 -4.11
C ASP A 75 -5.90 -0.65 -3.98
N ALA A 76 -6.62 -0.59 -5.11
CA ALA A 76 -8.01 -0.17 -5.14
C ALA A 76 -8.98 -1.07 -4.34
N ALA A 77 -8.58 -2.29 -3.94
CA ALA A 77 -9.43 -3.14 -3.10
C ALA A 77 -9.74 -2.50 -1.74
N VAL A 78 -8.88 -1.57 -1.27
CA VAL A 78 -9.11 -0.84 -0.03
C VAL A 78 -10.27 0.16 -0.09
N CYS A 79 -10.82 0.45 -1.27
CA CYS A 79 -12.02 1.27 -1.39
C CYS A 79 -13.25 0.65 -0.71
N ARG A 80 -13.21 -0.66 -0.38
CA ARG A 80 -14.22 -1.31 0.46
C ARG A 80 -14.30 -0.75 1.89
N TYR A 81 -13.25 -0.04 2.35
CA TYR A 81 -13.23 0.64 3.65
C TYR A 81 -13.71 2.08 3.57
N VAL A 82 -14.20 2.54 2.42
CA VAL A 82 -14.70 3.92 2.23
C VAL A 82 -16.21 3.84 2.06
N ALA A 83 -16.94 4.66 2.81
CA ALA A 83 -18.39 4.66 2.73
C ALA A 83 -18.84 5.14 1.33
N PRO A 84 -19.77 4.46 0.65
CA PRO A 84 -20.19 4.80 -0.72
C PRO A 84 -20.78 6.21 -0.87
N ASP A 85 -21.35 6.74 0.21
CA ASP A 85 -21.93 8.07 0.32
C ASP A 85 -20.92 9.14 0.78
N SER A 86 -19.67 8.75 1.09
CA SER A 86 -18.65 9.68 1.56
C SER A 86 -18.15 10.61 0.45
N PRO A 87 -17.71 11.84 0.81
CA PRO A 87 -16.94 12.69 -0.09
C PRO A 87 -15.62 12.06 -0.55
N PHE A 88 -15.09 11.07 0.18
CA PHE A 88 -13.92 10.32 -0.27
C PHE A 88 -14.26 9.46 -1.48
N PHE A 89 -15.44 8.83 -1.52
CA PHE A 89 -15.76 7.84 -2.55
C PHE A 89 -15.82 8.42 -3.97
N LYS A 90 -16.27 9.67 -4.14
CA LYS A 90 -16.41 10.33 -5.46
C LYS A 90 -15.75 11.71 -5.56
N GLY A 91 -15.02 12.13 -4.53
CA GLY A 91 -14.69 13.55 -4.37
C GLY A 91 -13.20 13.91 -4.47
N PRO A 92 -12.92 15.21 -4.23
CA PRO A 92 -11.59 15.78 -4.35
C PRO A 92 -10.48 15.14 -3.49
N PRO A 93 -10.72 14.64 -2.25
CA PRO A 93 -9.66 14.19 -1.35
C PRO A 93 -8.74 13.11 -1.94
N ILE A 94 -9.25 12.33 -2.91
CA ILE A 94 -8.46 11.35 -3.65
C ILE A 94 -8.47 11.57 -5.16
N GLY A 95 -9.02 12.68 -5.65
CA GLY A 95 -8.93 13.07 -7.07
C GLY A 95 -9.86 12.29 -8.01
N GLY A 96 -11.09 12.00 -7.59
CA GLY A 96 -12.11 11.35 -8.42
C GLY A 96 -12.88 10.26 -7.67
N ASP A 97 -13.27 9.18 -8.35
CA ASP A 97 -13.74 7.96 -7.71
C ASP A 97 -12.61 7.31 -6.91
N CYS A 98 -12.93 6.72 -5.76
CA CYS A 98 -11.96 6.05 -4.90
C CYS A 98 -11.01 5.12 -5.63
N THR A 99 -11.51 4.32 -6.56
CA THR A 99 -10.70 3.36 -7.31
C THR A 99 -9.59 4.07 -8.09
N ILE A 100 -9.93 5.16 -8.77
CA ILE A 100 -8.98 5.96 -9.57
C ILE A 100 -8.02 6.68 -8.64
N GLY A 101 -8.56 7.30 -7.59
CA GLY A 101 -7.77 8.05 -6.63
C GLY A 101 -6.71 7.21 -5.95
N VAL A 102 -7.12 6.08 -5.37
CA VAL A 102 -6.21 5.13 -4.72
C VAL A 102 -5.12 4.64 -5.68
N ARG A 103 -5.46 4.29 -6.92
CA ARG A 103 -4.46 3.85 -7.92
C ARG A 103 -3.43 4.94 -8.23
N ASN A 104 -3.83 6.20 -8.19
CA ASN A 104 -2.97 7.33 -8.53
C ASN A 104 -2.14 7.85 -7.34
N ILE A 105 -2.59 7.64 -6.10
CA ILE A 105 -1.90 8.11 -4.87
C ILE A 105 -0.39 7.82 -4.88
N PRO A 106 0.12 6.61 -5.22
CA PRO A 106 1.56 6.33 -5.22
C PRO A 106 2.40 7.21 -6.14
N HIS A 107 1.77 7.84 -7.14
CA HIS A 107 2.39 8.78 -8.09
C HIS A 107 2.27 10.24 -7.66
N LEU A 108 1.34 10.55 -6.76
CA LEU A 108 1.11 11.89 -6.24
C LEU A 108 1.93 12.18 -4.96
N LEU A 109 2.22 11.14 -4.18
CA LEU A 109 2.99 11.25 -2.95
C LEU A 109 4.50 11.34 -3.21
N ARG A 110 5.18 12.14 -2.39
CA ARG A 110 6.64 12.12 -2.32
C ARG A 110 7.12 10.76 -1.81
N PRO A 111 8.36 10.35 -2.14
CA PRO A 111 8.89 9.07 -1.65
C PRO A 111 8.83 8.88 -0.12
N GLN A 112 9.08 9.94 0.65
CA GLN A 112 9.01 9.90 2.12
C GLN A 112 7.58 9.73 2.63
N GLU A 113 6.61 10.39 2.02
CA GLU A 113 5.18 10.30 2.37
C GLU A 113 4.62 8.92 2.05
N ARG A 114 4.98 8.38 0.88
CA ARG A 114 4.60 7.01 0.51
C ARG A 114 5.17 5.98 1.49
N GLN A 115 6.41 6.18 1.96
CA GLN A 115 7.01 5.31 2.97
C GLN A 115 6.31 5.44 4.33
N ALA A 116 5.89 6.66 4.71
CA ALA A 116 5.10 6.88 5.91
C ALA A 116 3.78 6.12 5.87
N LEU A 117 3.03 6.17 4.75
CA LEU A 117 1.80 5.41 4.60
C LEU A 117 2.01 3.89 4.64
N ARG A 118 3.08 3.38 4.03
CA ARG A 118 3.41 1.93 4.07
C ARG A 118 3.63 1.43 5.49
N THR A 119 4.17 2.28 6.35
CA THR A 119 4.54 1.93 7.73
C THR A 119 3.60 2.49 8.78
N VAL A 120 2.47 3.07 8.35
CA VAL A 120 1.55 3.75 9.27
C VAL A 120 0.99 2.78 10.30
N VAL A 121 0.92 3.23 11.53
CA VAL A 121 0.25 2.58 12.66
C VAL A 121 -0.72 3.59 13.26
N VAL A 122 -1.96 3.16 13.49
CA VAL A 122 -3.00 4.02 14.07
C VAL A 122 -3.13 3.69 15.56
N THR A 123 -2.63 4.57 16.43
CA THR A 123 -2.48 4.28 17.87
C THR A 123 -3.54 4.96 18.74
N GLY A 124 -4.30 5.89 18.19
CA GLY A 124 -5.21 6.76 18.95
C GLY A 124 -6.59 6.91 18.30
N GLY A 125 -7.33 7.90 18.77
CA GLY A 125 -8.73 8.13 18.38
C GLY A 125 -9.72 7.69 19.45
N ARG A 126 -10.97 8.14 19.29
CA ARG A 126 -12.05 7.94 20.26
C ARG A 126 -13.36 7.63 19.56
N LEU A 127 -14.24 6.91 20.25
CA LEU A 127 -15.63 6.77 19.85
C LEU A 127 -16.46 7.97 20.30
N LYS A 128 -17.38 8.39 19.45
CA LYS A 128 -18.38 9.42 19.71
C LYS A 128 -19.72 8.91 19.19
N GLY A 129 -20.48 8.23 20.04
CA GLY A 129 -21.65 7.47 19.59
C GLY A 129 -21.21 6.34 18.66
N GLU A 130 -21.78 6.30 17.46
CA GLU A 130 -21.49 5.29 16.42
C GLU A 130 -20.32 5.68 15.50
N GLU A 131 -19.69 6.84 15.74
CA GLU A 131 -18.55 7.31 14.97
C GLU A 131 -17.23 7.09 15.70
N ALA A 132 -16.21 6.68 14.97
CA ALA A 132 -14.83 6.71 15.42
C ALA A 132 -14.12 7.94 14.83
N VAL A 133 -13.56 8.79 15.69
CA VAL A 133 -12.80 9.98 15.26
C VAL A 133 -11.33 9.76 15.57
N ILE A 134 -10.50 9.75 14.53
CA ILE A 134 -9.06 9.49 14.59
C ILE A 134 -8.31 10.73 14.08
N PRO A 135 -7.68 11.54 14.95
CA PRO A 135 -6.93 12.72 14.51
C PRO A 135 -5.64 12.32 13.78
N PHE A 136 -5.09 13.21 12.95
CA PHE A 136 -3.78 13.00 12.31
C PHE A 136 -2.68 12.71 13.34
N SER A 137 -2.73 13.37 14.49
CA SER A 137 -1.81 13.14 15.61
C SER A 137 -1.89 11.74 16.24
N ALA A 138 -2.88 10.92 15.87
CA ALA A 138 -2.96 9.51 16.24
C ALA A 138 -2.25 8.57 15.24
N LEU A 139 -1.74 9.09 14.13
CA LEU A 139 -0.96 8.35 13.16
C LEU A 139 0.52 8.36 13.57
N ARG A 140 1.15 7.19 13.48
CA ARG A 140 2.59 7.00 13.69
C ARG A 140 3.15 6.26 12.49
N TRP A 141 4.40 6.49 12.16
CA TRP A 141 5.10 5.80 11.07
C TRP A 141 6.48 5.40 11.57
N THR A 142 6.93 4.20 11.20
CA THR A 142 8.26 3.71 11.58
C THR A 142 9.34 4.19 10.59
N ALA A 143 8.95 4.67 9.42
CA ALA A 143 9.84 5.25 8.42
C ALA A 143 9.11 6.31 7.57
N GLY A 144 9.85 7.30 7.08
CA GLY A 144 9.29 8.40 6.30
C GLY A 144 8.75 9.54 7.15
N SER A 145 8.02 10.45 6.51
CA SER A 145 7.38 11.60 7.14
C SER A 145 6.10 11.94 6.37
N MET A 146 5.11 12.49 7.07
CA MET A 146 3.85 12.92 6.48
C MET A 146 3.46 14.24 7.12
N GLU A 147 2.95 15.16 6.32
CA GLU A 147 2.34 16.40 6.80
C GLU A 147 0.82 16.23 6.90
N GLU A 148 0.21 16.92 7.86
CA GLU A 148 -1.25 16.89 8.03
C GLU A 148 -1.99 17.38 6.77
N SER A 149 -1.42 18.37 6.08
CA SER A 149 -1.92 18.93 4.82
C SER A 149 -1.97 17.93 3.67
N THR A 150 -1.14 16.88 3.69
CA THR A 150 -1.10 15.85 2.64
C THR A 150 -2.27 14.85 2.77
N LEU A 151 -2.76 14.62 3.98
CA LEU A 151 -3.90 13.72 4.24
C LEU A 151 -5.14 14.54 4.61
N GLN A 152 -5.26 14.85 5.91
CA GLN A 152 -6.30 15.66 6.53
C GLN A 152 -6.11 15.67 8.05
N PRO A 153 -6.68 16.67 8.76
CA PRO A 153 -6.55 16.80 10.22
C PRO A 153 -7.15 15.65 11.03
N ARG A 154 -8.16 14.96 10.49
CA ARG A 154 -8.84 13.85 11.17
C ARG A 154 -9.57 12.96 10.17
N PHE A 155 -9.70 11.70 10.53
CA PHE A 155 -10.56 10.71 9.90
C PHE A 155 -11.77 10.44 10.80
N THR A 156 -12.94 10.30 10.20
CA THR A 156 -14.18 9.89 10.83
C THR A 156 -14.65 8.61 10.15
N LEU A 157 -14.78 7.55 10.93
CA LEU A 157 -15.30 6.28 10.48
C LEU A 157 -16.68 6.04 11.11
N ARG A 158 -17.56 5.41 10.36
CA ARG A 158 -18.88 4.97 10.81
C ARG A 158 -18.96 3.46 10.65
N ARG A 159 -19.74 2.81 11.50
CA ARG A 159 -20.02 1.39 11.37
C ARG A 159 -21.24 1.20 10.45
N ASP A 160 -21.07 0.42 9.39
CA ASP A 160 -22.10 0.08 8.41
C ASP A 160 -21.95 -1.40 8.04
N ASP A 161 -23.07 -2.15 8.04
CA ASP A 161 -23.09 -3.60 7.83
C ASP A 161 -21.94 -4.34 8.53
N GLU A 162 -21.82 -4.11 9.84
CA GLU A 162 -20.79 -4.65 10.75
C GLU A 162 -19.35 -4.21 10.49
N ASN A 163 -19.10 -3.39 9.47
CA ASN A 163 -17.76 -2.95 9.08
C ASN A 163 -17.55 -1.46 9.35
N TRP A 164 -16.36 -1.11 9.82
CA TRP A 164 -15.94 0.28 9.89
C TRP A 164 -15.58 0.82 8.51
N GLN A 165 -16.25 1.90 8.10
CA GLN A 165 -16.04 2.58 6.83
C GLN A 165 -15.69 4.06 7.06
N ILE A 166 -14.77 4.57 6.26
CA ILE A 166 -14.27 5.94 6.27
C ILE A 166 -15.30 6.84 5.60
N TYR A 167 -15.77 7.83 6.34
CA TYR A 167 -16.78 8.77 5.89
C TYR A 167 -16.21 10.18 5.65
N ARG A 168 -15.26 10.61 6.47
CA ARG A 168 -14.60 11.92 6.38
C ARG A 168 -13.17 11.84 6.84
#